data_AF-A0A2H0DKN4-F1
#
_entry.id   AF-A0A2H0DKN4-F1
#
_cell.length_a   1.000
_cell.length_b   1.000
_cell.length_c   1.000
_cell.angle_alpha   90.00
_cell.angle_beta   90.00
_cell.angle_gamma   90.00
#
_symmetry.space_group_name_H-M   'P 1'
#
loop_
_entity.id
_entity.type
_entity.pdbx_description
1 polymer ?
#
loop_
_entity_poly.entity_id
_entity_poly.type
_entity_poly.pdbx_seq_one_letter_code
_entity_poly.pdbx_strand_id
1 'polypeptide(L)'
;MLYPWGGSDEPISDGRALAAFKVMAEKTAGMTGYRPMQSSELYVATGDTCDWAWGAKGIFCFTFELTPRSNWDGGFYPGAGAVETTVAKNIDPALYLIDLADDPYRAADGKVAAAPKPKGENPS
;
A
#
# COMPACT_ATOMS: atom_id res chain seq x y z
N MET A 1 -2.96 -0.06 4.50
CA MET A 1 -2.27 0.48 3.33
C MET A 1 -1.89 -0.63 2.40
N LEU A 2 -2.64 -0.80 1.31
CA LEU A 2 -2.43 -1.89 0.39
C LEU A 2 -1.79 -1.38 -0.89
N TYR A 3 -0.80 -2.10 -1.38
CA TYR A 3 -0.18 -1.88 -2.69
C TYR A 3 -0.30 -3.17 -3.52
N PRO A 4 -0.18 -3.09 -4.86
CA PRO A 4 -0.27 -4.27 -5.72
C PRO A 4 0.79 -5.34 -5.39
N TRP A 5 0.55 -6.61 -5.69
CA TRP A 5 -0.63 -7.14 -6.36
C TRP A 5 -1.73 -7.58 -5.39
N GLY A 6 -2.98 -7.46 -5.80
CA GLY A 6 -4.12 -8.16 -5.21
C GLY A 6 -4.30 -9.54 -5.82
N GLY A 7 -4.11 -9.68 -7.13
CA GLY A 7 -4.38 -10.90 -7.88
C GLY A 7 -3.29 -11.97 -7.83
N SER A 8 -2.17 -11.71 -7.14
CA SER A 8 -1.03 -12.62 -7.05
C SER A 8 -0.30 -12.45 -5.73
N ASP A 9 0.22 -13.56 -5.18
CA ASP A 9 1.15 -13.54 -4.05
C ASP A 9 2.60 -13.27 -4.47
N GLU A 10 2.87 -13.29 -5.78
CA GLU A 10 4.16 -12.84 -6.28
C GLU A 10 4.26 -11.32 -6.10
N PRO A 11 5.44 -10.81 -5.72
CA PRO A 11 5.64 -9.37 -5.61
C PRO A 11 5.70 -8.72 -7.00
N ILE A 12 5.59 -7.40 -7.05
CA ILE A 12 5.96 -6.61 -8.23
C ILE A 12 7.41 -6.95 -8.62
N SER A 13 7.61 -7.39 -9.88
CA SER A 13 8.90 -7.85 -10.39
C SER A 13 9.91 -6.71 -10.59
N ASP A 14 9.44 -5.49 -10.87
CA ASP A 14 10.27 -4.29 -10.82
C ASP A 14 10.67 -4.00 -9.36
N GLY A 15 11.91 -4.35 -9.02
CA GLY A 15 12.44 -4.18 -7.67
C GLY A 15 12.50 -2.72 -7.20
N ARG A 16 12.72 -1.76 -8.11
CA ARG A 16 12.76 -0.33 -7.76
C ARG A 16 11.35 0.17 -7.44
N ALA A 17 10.37 -0.22 -8.26
CA ALA A 17 8.97 0.10 -8.00
C ALA A 17 8.48 -0.56 -6.70
N LEU A 18 8.78 -1.84 -6.48
CA LEU A 18 8.43 -2.54 -5.25
C LEU A 18 9.02 -1.84 -4.01
N ALA A 19 10.28 -1.39 -4.07
CA ALA A 19 10.90 -0.62 -3.00
C ALA A 19 10.15 0.70 -2.76
N ALA A 20 9.79 1.44 -3.81
CA ALA A 20 9.06 2.69 -3.71
C ALA A 20 7.66 2.48 -3.09
N PHE A 21 6.90 1.47 -3.54
CA PHE A 21 5.61 1.10 -2.95
C PHE A 21 5.74 0.81 -1.45
N LYS A 22 6.72 -0.01 -1.06
CA LYS A 22 6.94 -0.37 0.35
C LYS A 22 7.30 0.85 1.20
N VAL A 23 8.24 1.70 0.75
CA VAL A 23 8.61 2.90 1.51
C VAL A 23 7.45 3.87 1.64
N MET A 24 6.69 4.10 0.58
CA MET A 24 5.49 4.95 0.64
C MET A 24 4.42 4.37 1.57
N ALA A 25 4.15 3.07 1.49
CA ALA A 25 3.19 2.39 2.36
C ALA A 25 3.63 2.44 3.84
N GLU A 26 4.90 2.21 4.14
CA GLU A 26 5.47 2.31 5.49
C GLU A 26 5.42 3.75 6.03
N LYS A 27 5.72 4.75 5.20
CA LYS A 27 5.70 6.16 5.61
C LYS A 27 4.26 6.62 5.94
N THR A 28 3.31 6.32 5.05
CA THR A 28 1.88 6.62 5.27
C THR A 28 1.30 5.82 6.43
N ALA A 29 1.72 4.57 6.62
CA ALA A 29 1.40 3.78 7.80
C ALA A 29 1.95 4.39 9.09
N GLY A 30 3.16 4.96 9.08
CA GLY A 30 3.72 5.66 10.24
C GLY A 30 2.91 6.89 10.65
N MET A 31 2.28 7.57 9.69
CA MET A 31 1.41 8.74 9.96
C MET A 31 0.01 8.31 10.44
N THR A 32 -0.52 7.21 9.92
CA THR A 32 -1.91 6.76 10.15
C THR A 32 -2.04 5.62 11.15
N GLY A 33 -0.96 4.95 11.55
CA GLY A 33 -1.06 3.67 12.27
C GLY A 33 -1.84 2.58 11.51
N TYR A 34 -2.13 2.74 10.22
CA TYR A 34 -2.64 1.67 9.38
C TYR A 34 -1.53 0.65 9.13
N ARG A 35 -1.90 -0.60 8.81
CA ARG A 35 -0.92 -1.64 8.50
C ARG A 35 -0.57 -1.61 7.00
N PRO A 36 0.71 -1.48 6.62
CA PRO A 36 1.14 -1.62 5.23
C PRO A 36 1.31 -3.09 4.87
N MET A 37 0.85 -3.50 3.69
CA MET A 37 1.01 -4.87 3.16
C MET A 37 0.71 -4.91 1.65
N GLN A 38 1.19 -5.94 0.96
CA GLN A 38 0.70 -6.26 -0.38
C GLN A 38 -0.78 -6.67 -0.29
N SER A 39 -1.61 -6.25 -1.25
CA SER A 39 -3.06 -6.46 -1.17
C SER A 39 -3.44 -7.94 -1.05
N SER A 40 -2.73 -8.84 -1.74
CA SER A 40 -2.97 -10.28 -1.66
C SER A 40 -2.73 -10.89 -0.27
N GLU A 41 -1.96 -10.22 0.60
CA GLU A 41 -1.74 -10.67 1.98
C GLU A 41 -3.04 -10.68 2.82
N LEU A 42 -4.07 -9.92 2.42
CA LEU A 42 -5.41 -10.05 3.01
C LEU A 42 -6.11 -11.29 2.46
N TYR A 43 -6.23 -11.34 1.14
CA TYR A 43 -6.77 -12.44 0.34
C TYR A 43 -6.48 -12.12 -1.14
N VAL A 44 -6.30 -13.17 -1.96
CA VAL A 44 -6.13 -12.99 -3.41
C VAL A 44 -7.43 -12.45 -4.02
N ALA A 45 -7.34 -11.33 -4.73
CA ALA A 45 -8.45 -10.67 -5.41
C ALA A 45 -7.99 -10.13 -6.77
N THR A 46 -8.60 -10.58 -7.86
CA THR A 46 -8.27 -10.12 -9.21
C THR A 46 -9.19 -8.99 -9.67
N GLY A 47 -8.67 -8.11 -10.53
CA GLY A 47 -9.46 -7.04 -11.15
C GLY A 47 -9.71 -5.82 -10.26
N ASP A 48 -8.93 -5.64 -9.19
CA ASP A 48 -8.98 -4.41 -8.40
C ASP A 48 -8.38 -3.22 -9.18
N THR A 49 -8.65 -2.01 -8.69
CA THR A 49 -8.21 -0.78 -9.38
C THR A 49 -6.69 -0.61 -9.33
N CYS A 50 -6.03 -1.00 -8.24
CA CYS A 50 -4.61 -0.76 -8.10
C CYS A 50 -3.75 -1.74 -8.90
N ASP A 51 -4.17 -2.99 -9.07
CA ASP A 51 -3.52 -3.92 -10.01
C ASP A 51 -3.60 -3.38 -11.44
N TRP A 52 -4.77 -2.90 -11.87
CA TRP A 52 -4.89 -2.32 -13.22
C TRP A 52 -4.05 -1.05 -13.38
N ALA A 53 -4.09 -0.14 -12.41
CA ALA A 53 -3.38 1.13 -12.48
C ALA A 53 -1.86 0.92 -12.58
N TRP A 54 -1.31 0.00 -11.78
CA TRP A 54 0.11 -0.35 -11.86
C TRP A 54 0.41 -1.14 -13.15
N GLY A 55 -0.28 -2.26 -13.37
CA GLY A 55 0.03 -3.18 -14.46
C GLY A 55 -0.16 -2.61 -15.86
N ALA A 56 -1.16 -1.73 -16.05
CA ALA A 56 -1.45 -1.16 -17.36
C ALA A 56 -0.83 0.23 -17.59
N LYS A 57 -0.58 1.00 -16.52
CA LYS A 57 -0.22 2.43 -16.62
C LYS A 57 1.02 2.82 -15.82
N GLY A 58 1.60 1.93 -15.03
CA GLY A 58 2.74 2.27 -14.17
C GLY A 58 2.39 3.28 -13.08
N ILE A 59 1.11 3.39 -12.71
CA ILE A 59 0.65 4.33 -11.68
C ILE A 59 0.87 3.71 -10.29
N PHE A 60 1.48 4.47 -9.40
CA PHE A 60 1.62 4.10 -7.99
C PHE A 60 0.27 4.29 -7.25
N CYS A 61 -0.54 3.23 -7.27
CA CYS A 61 -1.87 3.20 -6.65
C CYS A 61 -1.83 2.52 -5.28
N PHE A 62 -2.60 3.05 -4.33
CA PHE A 62 -2.74 2.48 -2.98
C PHE A 62 -4.22 2.39 -2.58
N THR A 63 -4.60 1.28 -1.95
CA THR A 63 -5.89 1.16 -1.28
C THR A 63 -5.75 1.53 0.19
N PHE A 64 -6.51 2.55 0.61
CA PHE A 64 -6.65 2.96 2.00
C PHE A 64 -7.89 2.30 2.60
N GLU A 65 -7.68 1.21 3.36
CA GLU A 65 -8.71 0.65 4.23
C GLU A 65 -8.81 1.51 5.49
N LEU A 66 -9.76 2.45 5.49
CA LEU A 66 -9.91 3.47 6.53
C LEU A 66 -10.41 2.85 7.86
N THR A 67 -10.36 3.68 8.92
CA THR A 67 -10.96 3.33 10.22
C THR A 67 -12.45 3.01 10.06
N PRO A 68 -12.99 2.05 10.83
CA PRO A 68 -12.38 1.33 11.94
C PRO A 68 -11.84 -0.05 11.56
N ARG A 69 -11.07 -0.68 12.46
CA ARG A 69 -10.38 -1.96 12.19
C ARG A 69 -11.32 -3.17 12.18
N SER A 70 -12.51 -3.06 12.77
CA SER A 70 -13.40 -4.21 12.94
C SER A 70 -14.88 -3.84 12.87
N ASN A 71 -15.71 -4.85 12.63
CA ASN A 71 -17.17 -4.71 12.69
C ASN A 71 -17.69 -4.36 14.09
N TRP A 72 -16.96 -4.76 15.14
CA TRP A 72 -17.32 -4.42 16.53
C TRP A 72 -17.06 -2.95 16.86
N ASP A 73 -16.19 -2.30 16.10
CA ASP A 73 -15.85 -0.88 16.22
C ASP A 73 -16.70 0.01 15.29
N GLY A 74 -17.77 -0.53 14.69
CA GLY A 74 -18.68 0.17 13.80
C GLY A 74 -18.61 -0.25 12.32
N GLY A 75 -17.58 -1.00 11.92
CA GLY A 75 -17.43 -1.52 10.55
C GLY A 75 -17.67 -0.45 9.47
N PHE A 76 -18.57 -0.74 8.53
CA PHE A 76 -18.94 0.20 7.45
C PHE A 76 -19.69 1.45 7.92
N TYR A 77 -20.19 1.49 9.16
CA TYR A 77 -20.98 2.59 9.70
C TYR A 77 -20.43 3.08 11.06
N PRO A 78 -19.22 3.68 11.09
CA PRO A 78 -18.54 4.06 12.34
C PRO A 78 -19.16 5.25 13.08
N GLY A 79 -20.23 5.85 12.54
CA GLY A 79 -20.90 7.01 13.10
C GLY A 79 -20.17 8.34 12.80
N ALA A 80 -20.89 9.45 13.00
CA ALA A 80 -20.42 10.78 12.60
C ALA A 80 -19.15 11.23 13.35
N GLY A 81 -18.97 10.81 14.60
CA GLY A 81 -17.79 11.16 15.40
C GLY A 81 -16.46 10.64 14.85
N ALA A 82 -16.50 9.62 13.98
CA ALA A 82 -15.29 9.08 13.33
C ALA A 82 -14.83 9.91 12.11
N VAL A 83 -15.69 10.77 11.55
CA VAL A 83 -15.43 11.47 10.29
C VAL A 83 -14.26 12.44 10.44
N GLU A 84 -14.33 13.37 11.39
CA GLU A 84 -13.31 14.42 11.54
C GLU A 84 -11.93 13.83 11.83
N THR A 85 -11.86 12.85 12.74
CA THR A 85 -10.60 12.19 13.10
C THR A 85 -10.04 11.36 11.95
N THR A 86 -10.88 10.66 11.18
CA THR A 86 -10.44 9.87 10.02
C THR A 86 -9.95 10.78 8.89
N VAL A 87 -10.64 11.89 8.61
CA VAL A 87 -10.21 12.87 7.61
C VAL A 87 -8.88 13.49 8.01
N ALA A 88 -8.80 14.09 9.20
CA ALA A 88 -7.60 14.80 9.66
C ALA A 88 -6.35 13.89 9.61
N LYS A 89 -6.52 12.63 10.01
CA LYS A 89 -5.45 11.63 10.03
C LYS A 89 -4.91 11.24 8.64
N ASN A 90 -5.68 11.48 7.57
CA ASN A 90 -5.32 11.09 6.21
C ASN A 90 -4.92 12.26 5.28
N ILE A 91 -4.98 13.51 5.75
CA ILE A 91 -4.53 14.67 4.96
C ILE A 91 -3.01 14.60 4.71
N ASP A 92 -2.19 14.47 5.75
CA ASP A 92 -0.73 14.43 5.61
C ASP A 92 -0.24 13.24 4.74
N PRO A 93 -0.75 12.01 4.89
CA PRO A 93 -0.47 10.92 3.96
C PRO A 93 -0.82 11.24 2.51
N ALA A 94 -1.96 11.87 2.26
CA ALA A 94 -2.37 12.25 0.91
C ALA A 94 -1.43 13.31 0.32
N LEU A 95 -1.07 14.34 1.08
CA LEU A 95 -0.11 15.36 0.66
C LEU A 95 1.27 14.77 0.38
N TYR A 96 1.73 13.80 1.19
CA TYR A 96 2.98 13.08 0.95
C TYR A 96 2.97 12.30 -0.37
N LEU A 97 1.86 11.61 -0.70
CA LEU A 97 1.76 10.91 -1.99
C LEU A 97 1.67 11.88 -3.17
N ILE A 98 1.04 13.03 -3.00
CA ILE A 98 0.99 14.10 -4.01
C ILE A 98 2.39 14.70 -4.26
N ASP A 99 3.19 14.92 -3.20
CA ASP A 99 4.56 15.45 -3.30
C ASP A 99 5.51 14.53 -4.10
N LEU A 100 5.18 13.25 -4.16
CA LEU A 100 5.91 12.23 -4.91
C LEU A 100 5.34 11.99 -6.31
N ALA A 101 4.25 12.64 -6.70
CA ALA A 101 3.55 12.32 -7.95
C ALA A 101 4.34 12.70 -9.22
N ASP A 102 5.33 13.58 -9.12
CA ASP A 102 6.24 13.95 -10.20
C ASP A 102 7.29 12.86 -10.48
N ASP A 103 7.80 12.21 -9.44
CA ASP A 103 8.68 11.04 -9.50
C ASP A 103 8.52 10.16 -8.24
N PRO A 104 7.62 9.16 -8.28
CA PRO A 104 7.35 8.29 -7.13
C PRO A 104 8.56 7.44 -6.72
N TYR A 105 9.52 7.25 -7.63
CA TYR A 105 10.73 6.49 -7.33
C TYR A 105 11.66 7.21 -6.35
N ARG A 106 11.51 8.55 -6.17
CA ARG A 106 12.17 9.32 -5.10
C ARG A 106 11.94 8.72 -3.72
N ALA A 107 10.81 8.03 -3.51
CA ALA A 107 10.54 7.33 -2.25
C ALA A 107 11.56 6.22 -1.95
N ALA A 108 12.12 5.58 -2.97
CA ALA A 108 13.11 4.51 -2.84
C ALA A 108 14.56 5.02 -2.90
N ASP A 109 14.79 6.30 -3.24
CA ASP A 109 16.13 6.84 -3.35
C ASP A 109 16.83 6.81 -1.97
N GLY A 110 18.04 6.25 -1.95
CA GLY A 110 18.81 6.00 -0.71
C GLY A 110 18.47 4.70 0.03
N LYS A 111 17.46 3.93 -0.42
CA LYS A 111 17.12 2.59 0.08
C LYS A 111 16.82 1.64 -1.09
N VAL A 112 17.87 1.15 -1.77
CA VAL A 112 17.69 0.04 -2.71
C VAL A 112 17.49 -1.24 -1.89
N ALA A 113 16.24 -1.65 -1.71
CA ALA A 113 15.95 -2.98 -1.17
C ALA A 113 16.43 -4.01 -2.20
N ALA A 114 17.28 -4.94 -1.78
CA ALA A 114 17.63 -6.09 -2.61
C ALA A 114 16.35 -6.84 -3.03
N ALA A 115 16.30 -7.32 -4.27
CA ALA A 115 15.18 -8.11 -4.75
C ALA A 115 14.93 -9.31 -3.79
N PRO A 116 13.67 -9.62 -3.45
CA PRO A 116 13.38 -10.81 -2.66
C PRO A 116 13.84 -12.06 -3.42
N LYS A 117 14.52 -12.98 -2.72
CA LYS A 117 14.91 -14.28 -3.30
C LYS A 117 13.65 -15.10 -3.60
N PRO A 118 13.61 -15.85 -4.72
CA PRO A 118 12.52 -16.77 -4.99
C PRO A 118 12.40 -17.81 -3.86
N LYS A 119 11.18 -18.11 -3.44
CA LYS A 119 10.93 -19.22 -2.50
C LYS A 119 11.15 -20.54 -3.24
N GLY A 120 12.26 -21.23 -2.96
CA GLY A 120 12.45 -22.60 -3.43
C GLY A 120 13.89 -23.05 -3.62
N GLU A 121 14.73 -22.97 -2.60
CA GLU A 121 15.90 -23.85 -2.49
C GLU A 121 15.96 -24.34 -1.04
N ASN A 122 15.41 -25.55 -0.81
CA ASN A 122 15.72 -26.30 0.40
C ASN A 122 17.16 -26.83 0.24
N PRO A 123 18.10 -26.52 1.15
CA PRO A 123 19.37 -27.21 1.16
C PRO A 123 19.14 -28.67 1.57
N SER A 124 19.58 -29.58 0.72
CA SER A 124 19.82 -31.00 1.01
C SER A 124 20.84 -31.21 2.11
#